data_AF-A0A1Y5EPQ8-F1
#
_entry.id   AF-A0A1Y5EPQ8-F1
#
_cell.length_a   1.000
_cell.length_b   1.000
_cell.length_c   1.000
_cell.angle_alpha   90.00
_cell.angle_beta   90.00
_cell.angle_gamma   90.00
#
_symmetry.space_group_name_H-M   'P 1'
#
loop_
_entity.id
_entity.type
_entity.pdbx_description
1 polymer ?
#
loop_
_entity_poly.entity_id
_entity_poly.type
_entity_poly.pdbx_seq_one_letter_code
_entity_poly.pdbx_strand_id
1 'polypeptide(L)'
;MTTLIFILSFVTLLSAGFLIFALWTYVVAKRKLNLMAINRSELTSETEGQAQSTLDTDQQSQKQSAVLALLAQQQAIVNELKKTCPEKDKLRFSLLECWSLFLDLECKLVSKKVTSQEVDQQLEQFIPLTQEAGFSQMMESLVKKISAQRNLSQAINKDIERKNQLVQAKMGVNQALNNKFDRMRVELESEPEVDAKLAEIRIQLVQVYQLENAIRSRLTALKQAPDKVSEDYQLALELFLNSSDLDDFIAPLQNEFEDKIEELKAVAEYQANTIKELKLVVKDAIDQQHSNKYEINYDIIVVKLEKSLSDKKQILSRLELKLDSLQMVKYQLSKDVKKQDKLALEKDIELQQINQAREDEVANMQAIFSKKETSLNNMERQLDGAPLTEESQAYANELAEKIAAFKLMMSESELFVEMLEFELESEQNKSADLQTRLAELSDYVMQQSMRVESIDRQDSTQLDEANAELRLEISTMKKEFERNSSDSEVSISLQKKISQLDDEIAQMKCRYAEMEDSFLSSLL
;
A
#
# COMPACT_ATOMS: atom_id res chain seq x y z
N MET A 1 29.09 6.61 34.36
CA MET A 1 29.83 5.39 33.93
C MET A 1 30.10 4.45 35.10
N THR A 2 30.64 4.91 36.23
CA THR A 2 30.93 4.06 37.40
C THR A 2 29.68 3.51 38.10
N THR A 3 28.62 4.29 38.25
CA THR A 3 27.36 3.88 38.90
C THR A 3 26.58 2.80 38.14
N LEU A 4 26.56 2.88 36.80
CA LEU A 4 25.94 1.88 35.92
C LEU A 4 26.65 0.52 35.99
N ILE A 5 27.97 0.51 36.16
CA ILE A 5 28.76 -0.73 36.32
C ILE A 5 28.46 -1.39 37.67
N PHE A 6 28.29 -0.60 38.74
CA PHE A 6 27.90 -1.14 40.06
C PHE A 6 26.50 -1.76 40.04
N ILE A 7 25.53 -1.12 39.39
CA ILE A 7 24.16 -1.65 39.28
C ILE A 7 24.16 -2.94 38.44
N LEU A 8 24.86 -2.96 37.30
CA LEU A 8 24.95 -4.16 36.46
C LEU A 8 25.64 -5.32 37.22
N SER A 9 26.69 -5.04 37.99
CA SER A 9 27.37 -6.04 38.81
C SER A 9 26.44 -6.62 39.89
N PHE A 10 25.63 -5.78 40.54
CA PHE A 10 24.68 -6.22 41.56
C PHE A 10 23.58 -7.11 40.98
N VAL A 11 23.03 -6.77 39.81
CA VAL A 11 22.02 -7.58 39.12
C VAL A 11 22.59 -8.95 38.68
N THR A 12 23.82 -8.98 38.18
CA THR A 12 24.47 -10.26 37.82
C THR A 12 24.73 -11.16 39.03
N LEU A 13 25.05 -10.58 40.19
CA LEU A 13 25.32 -11.30 41.43
C LEU A 13 24.02 -11.85 42.04
N LEU A 14 22.92 -11.11 41.93
CA LEU A 14 21.58 -11.56 42.32
C LEU A 14 21.07 -12.71 41.43
N SER A 15 21.31 -12.62 40.12
CA SER A 15 20.96 -13.68 39.16
C SER A 15 21.75 -14.97 39.42
N ALA A 16 23.05 -14.86 39.70
CA ALA A 16 23.88 -15.99 40.08
C ALA A 16 23.43 -16.63 41.40
N GLY A 17 23.06 -15.83 42.40
CA GLY A 17 22.48 -16.31 43.66
C GLY A 17 21.19 -17.10 43.47
N PHE A 18 20.31 -16.64 42.56
CA PHE A 18 19.06 -17.33 42.25
C PHE A 18 19.29 -18.68 41.56
N LEU A 19 20.28 -18.78 40.66
CA LEU A 19 20.66 -20.02 40.00
C LEU A 19 21.25 -21.05 40.98
N ILE A 20 22.07 -20.61 41.93
CA ILE A 20 22.64 -21.48 42.97
C ILE A 20 21.52 -21.99 43.90
N PHE A 21 20.57 -21.14 44.26
CA PHE A 21 19.40 -21.54 45.06
C PHE A 21 18.49 -22.52 44.32
N ALA A 22 18.27 -22.32 43.02
CA ALA A 22 17.51 -23.25 42.18
C ALA A 22 18.21 -24.62 42.04
N LEU A 23 19.54 -24.64 41.91
CA LEU A 23 20.32 -25.87 41.89
C LEU A 23 20.31 -26.59 43.25
N TRP A 24 20.40 -25.84 44.35
CA TRP A 24 20.35 -26.42 45.70
C TRP A 24 18.98 -27.02 46.02
N THR A 25 17.90 -26.31 45.70
CA THR A 25 16.52 -26.80 45.87
C THR A 25 16.24 -28.03 44.99
N TYR A 26 16.77 -28.06 43.76
CA TYR A 26 16.70 -29.24 42.89
C TYR A 26 17.45 -30.45 43.48
N VAL A 27 18.65 -30.26 44.03
CA VAL A 27 19.42 -31.34 44.69
C VAL A 27 18.72 -31.83 45.96
N VAL A 28 18.12 -30.94 46.75
CA VAL A 28 17.36 -31.31 47.95
C VAL A 28 16.09 -32.09 47.57
N ALA A 29 15.37 -31.66 46.52
CA ALA A 29 14.21 -32.39 46.01
C ALA A 29 14.60 -33.79 45.50
N LYS A 30 15.74 -33.91 44.79
CA LYS A 30 16.28 -35.20 44.33
C LYS A 30 16.70 -36.11 45.48
N ARG A 31 17.29 -35.57 46.55
CA ARG A 31 17.60 -36.34 47.78
C ARG A 31 16.35 -36.83 48.50
N LYS A 32 15.30 -36.01 48.61
CA LYS A 32 14.02 -36.43 49.21
C LYS A 32 13.33 -37.53 48.40
N LEU A 33 13.44 -37.49 47.07
CA LEU A 33 12.89 -38.52 46.18
C LEU A 33 13.64 -39.86 46.32
N ASN A 34 14.97 -39.82 46.48
CA ASN A 34 15.77 -41.01 46.78
C ASN A 34 15.50 -41.57 48.20
N LEU A 35 15.24 -40.73 49.20
CA LEU A 35 14.86 -41.15 50.55
C LEU A 35 13.47 -41.80 50.58
N MET A 36 12.52 -41.30 49.80
CA MET A 36 11.22 -41.94 49.61
C MET A 36 11.33 -43.26 48.83
N ALA A 37 12.28 -43.40 47.90
CA ALA A 37 12.52 -44.64 47.18
C ALA A 37 13.13 -45.74 48.08
N ILE A 38 14.02 -45.36 49.01
CA ILE A 38 14.63 -46.30 49.97
C ILE A 38 13.60 -46.77 51.01
N ASN A 39 12.79 -45.85 51.57
CA ASN A 39 11.74 -46.21 52.53
C ASN A 39 10.58 -47.02 51.91
N ARG A 40 10.43 -47.04 50.58
CA ARG A 40 9.45 -47.88 49.88
C ARG A 40 9.95 -49.30 49.60
N SER A 41 11.25 -49.54 49.74
CA SER A 41 11.88 -50.85 49.50
C SER A 41 11.99 -51.72 50.75
N GLU A 42 11.80 -51.16 51.96
CA GLU A 42 11.87 -51.91 53.22
C GLU A 42 10.51 -52.24 53.85
N LEU A 43 9.39 -51.90 53.19
CA LEU A 43 8.03 -52.07 53.74
C LEU A 43 7.26 -53.28 53.19
N THR A 44 7.96 -54.36 52.84
CA THR A 44 7.34 -55.65 52.51
C THR A 44 8.15 -56.80 53.10
N SER A 45 8.07 -56.96 54.41
CA SER A 45 8.20 -58.25 55.08
C SER A 45 7.48 -58.15 56.42
N GLU A 46 6.43 -58.93 56.55
CA GLU A 46 5.62 -59.10 57.76
C GLU A 46 6.48 -59.56 58.95
N THR A 47 6.07 -59.19 60.17
CA THR A 47 5.77 -60.12 61.29
C THR A 47 5.88 -59.42 62.65
N GLU A 48 4.72 -59.39 63.34
CA GLU A 48 4.47 -59.47 64.79
C GLU A 48 5.07 -58.47 65.80
N GLY A 49 4.22 -58.12 66.78
CA GLY A 49 4.64 -58.20 68.17
C GLY A 49 4.63 -56.89 68.96
N GLN A 50 3.51 -56.68 69.67
CA GLN A 50 3.35 -55.88 70.89
C GLN A 50 4.65 -55.48 71.62
N ALA A 51 4.83 -54.18 71.85
CA ALA A 51 5.07 -53.59 73.19
C ALA A 51 5.48 -52.12 73.05
N GLN A 52 4.60 -51.20 73.44
CA GLN A 52 4.85 -49.83 73.96
C GLN A 52 3.72 -48.90 73.51
N SER A 53 2.62 -48.88 74.28
CA SER A 53 1.53 -47.92 74.07
C SER A 53 0.86 -47.58 75.40
N THR A 54 1.65 -47.12 76.37
CA THR A 54 1.12 -46.54 77.61
C THR A 54 1.66 -45.14 77.90
N LEU A 55 2.69 -44.68 77.19
CA LEU A 55 3.20 -43.29 77.25
C LEU A 55 2.75 -42.41 76.07
N ASP A 56 2.35 -43.02 74.94
CA ASP A 56 1.87 -42.28 73.75
C ASP A 56 0.40 -41.86 73.84
N THR A 57 -0.40 -42.49 74.71
CA THR A 57 -1.85 -42.29 74.77
C THR A 57 -2.24 -40.88 75.25
N ASP A 58 -1.48 -40.31 76.18
CA ASP A 58 -1.74 -38.96 76.72
C ASP A 58 -1.29 -37.84 75.78
N GLN A 59 -0.14 -37.99 75.10
CA GLN A 59 0.28 -37.03 74.06
C GLN A 59 -0.61 -37.10 72.81
N GLN A 60 -1.11 -38.29 72.47
CA GLN A 60 -2.01 -38.48 71.34
C GLN A 60 -3.40 -37.91 71.62
N SER A 61 -3.90 -37.97 72.87
CA SER A 61 -5.18 -37.34 73.25
C SER A 61 -5.10 -35.81 73.26
N GLN A 62 -3.98 -35.21 73.71
CA GLN A 62 -3.75 -33.76 73.66
C GLN A 62 -3.59 -33.24 72.22
N LYS A 63 -2.92 -33.98 71.33
CA LYS A 63 -2.83 -33.61 69.92
C LYS A 63 -4.19 -33.72 69.22
N GLN A 64 -4.99 -34.73 69.56
CA GLN A 64 -6.35 -34.88 69.04
C GLN A 64 -7.27 -33.74 69.49
N SER A 65 -7.19 -33.31 70.75
CA SER A 65 -8.01 -32.19 71.24
C SER A 65 -7.62 -30.85 70.61
N ALA A 66 -6.33 -30.61 70.38
CA ALA A 66 -5.85 -29.42 69.67
C ALA A 66 -6.30 -29.40 68.19
N VAL A 67 -6.26 -30.54 67.50
CA VAL A 67 -6.73 -30.67 66.11
C VAL A 67 -8.25 -30.45 66.02
N LEU A 68 -9.03 -31.01 66.95
CA LEU A 68 -10.48 -30.78 67.00
C LEU A 68 -10.84 -29.31 67.28
N ALA A 69 -10.06 -28.62 68.13
CA ALA A 69 -10.25 -27.19 68.37
C ALA A 69 -9.97 -26.35 67.11
N LEU A 70 -8.94 -26.71 66.34
CA LEU A 70 -8.58 -26.02 65.09
C LEU A 70 -9.64 -26.26 64.01
N LEU A 71 -10.14 -27.49 63.88
CA LEU A 71 -11.24 -27.81 62.96
C LEU A 71 -12.54 -27.08 63.32
N ALA A 72 -12.87 -26.95 64.61
CA ALA A 72 -14.01 -26.16 65.07
C ALA A 72 -13.86 -24.67 64.74
N GLN A 73 -12.64 -24.12 64.86
CA GLN A 73 -12.34 -22.74 64.46
C GLN A 73 -12.48 -22.54 62.95
N GLN A 74 -11.97 -23.46 62.13
CA GLN A 74 -12.12 -23.41 60.68
C GLN A 74 -13.59 -23.54 60.25
N GLN A 75 -14.37 -24.37 60.92
CA GLN A 75 -15.81 -24.52 60.68
C GLN A 75 -16.57 -23.23 61.03
N ALA A 76 -16.20 -22.54 62.11
CA ALA A 76 -16.78 -21.24 62.47
C ALA A 76 -16.50 -20.17 61.39
N ILE A 77 -15.27 -20.11 60.87
CA ILE A 77 -14.87 -19.20 59.80
C ILE A 77 -15.64 -19.49 58.51
N VAL A 78 -15.76 -20.76 58.11
CA VAL A 78 -16.53 -21.16 56.91
C VAL A 78 -18.02 -20.81 57.06
N ASN A 79 -18.60 -20.98 58.25
CA ASN A 79 -19.99 -20.62 58.52
C ASN A 79 -20.22 -19.09 58.50
N GLU A 80 -19.23 -18.31 58.93
CA GLU A 80 -19.28 -16.85 58.83
C GLU A 80 -19.16 -16.39 57.37
N LEU A 81 -18.21 -16.96 56.61
CA LEU A 81 -18.04 -16.69 55.18
C LEU A 81 -19.29 -17.06 54.37
N LYS A 82 -20.00 -18.14 54.72
CA LYS A 82 -21.30 -18.48 54.10
C LYS A 82 -22.37 -17.42 54.36
N LYS A 83 -22.39 -16.79 55.54
CA LYS A 83 -23.37 -15.73 55.88
C LYS A 83 -23.05 -14.40 55.18
N THR A 84 -21.78 -14.11 54.92
CA THR A 84 -21.34 -12.89 54.24
C THR A 84 -21.38 -13.02 52.71
N CYS A 85 -21.49 -14.24 52.17
CA CYS A 85 -21.50 -14.47 50.73
C CYS A 85 -22.88 -14.15 50.14
N PRO A 86 -22.99 -13.30 49.10
CA PRO A 86 -24.26 -12.98 48.47
C PRO A 86 -24.81 -14.18 47.69
N GLU A 87 -26.12 -14.46 47.80
CA GLU A 87 -26.83 -15.58 47.14
C GLU A 87 -26.69 -15.63 45.60
N LYS A 88 -26.24 -14.53 44.98
CA LYS A 88 -25.98 -14.45 43.53
C LYS A 88 -24.75 -15.25 43.10
N ASP A 89 -23.82 -15.53 44.01
CA ASP A 89 -22.53 -16.15 43.71
C ASP A 89 -22.56 -17.66 44.01
N LYS A 90 -23.46 -18.38 43.31
CA LYS A 90 -23.75 -19.81 43.54
C LYS A 90 -22.50 -20.70 43.58
N LEU A 91 -21.48 -20.38 42.78
CA LEU A 91 -20.22 -21.13 42.73
C LEU A 91 -19.40 -21.03 44.03
N ARG A 92 -19.28 -19.82 44.58
CA ARG A 92 -18.58 -19.62 45.86
C ARG A 92 -19.34 -20.25 47.01
N PHE A 93 -20.67 -20.20 46.94
CA PHE A 93 -21.54 -20.85 47.91
C PHE A 93 -21.37 -22.38 47.89
N SER A 94 -21.44 -23.04 46.73
CA SER A 94 -21.23 -24.50 46.59
C SER A 94 -19.82 -24.94 46.99
N LEU A 95 -18.79 -24.10 46.77
CA LEU A 95 -17.42 -24.38 47.23
C LEU A 95 -17.30 -24.31 48.77
N LEU A 96 -17.94 -23.31 49.39
CA LEU A 96 -18.00 -23.20 50.85
C LEU A 96 -18.83 -24.34 51.47
N GLU A 97 -19.84 -24.85 50.76
CA GLU A 97 -20.57 -26.06 51.14
C GLU A 97 -19.71 -27.32 51.08
N CYS A 98 -18.95 -27.52 49.99
CA CYS A 98 -17.93 -28.58 49.92
C CYS A 98 -16.94 -28.51 51.07
N TRP A 99 -16.41 -27.31 51.36
CA TRP A 99 -15.47 -27.11 52.47
C TRP A 99 -16.09 -27.40 53.83
N SER A 100 -17.35 -27.03 54.05
CA SER A 100 -18.03 -27.33 55.31
C SER A 100 -18.30 -28.83 55.51
N LEU A 101 -18.67 -29.55 54.45
CA LEU A 101 -18.87 -31.00 54.47
C LEU A 101 -17.53 -31.71 54.71
N PHE A 102 -16.45 -31.19 54.14
CA PHE A 102 -15.10 -31.74 54.32
C PHE A 102 -14.64 -31.59 55.78
N LEU A 103 -14.79 -30.41 56.36
CA LEU A 103 -14.45 -30.16 57.76
C LEU A 103 -15.31 -30.98 58.74
N ASP A 104 -16.58 -31.19 58.43
CA ASP A 104 -17.48 -32.05 59.24
C ASP A 104 -17.06 -33.52 59.17
N LEU A 105 -16.69 -34.01 57.98
CA LEU A 105 -16.18 -35.37 57.78
C LEU A 105 -14.84 -35.55 58.50
N GLU A 106 -13.90 -34.60 58.40
CA GLU A 106 -12.62 -34.62 59.13
C GLU A 106 -12.82 -34.59 60.64
N CYS A 107 -13.71 -33.75 61.17
CA CYS A 107 -14.08 -33.73 62.58
C CYS A 107 -14.56 -35.10 63.08
N LYS A 108 -15.43 -35.75 62.29
CA LYS A 108 -15.99 -37.06 62.63
C LYS A 108 -14.96 -38.20 62.50
N LEU A 109 -14.05 -38.11 61.52
CA LEU A 109 -12.96 -39.06 61.29
C LEU A 109 -11.90 -39.00 62.42
N VAL A 110 -11.50 -37.78 62.82
CA VAL A 110 -10.55 -37.54 63.93
C VAL A 110 -11.16 -37.98 65.27
N SER A 111 -12.48 -37.82 65.43
CA SER A 111 -13.20 -38.28 66.63
C SER A 111 -13.42 -39.80 66.69
N LYS A 112 -12.99 -40.57 65.67
CA LYS A 112 -13.25 -42.02 65.52
C LYS A 112 -14.73 -42.41 65.65
N LYS A 113 -15.66 -41.52 65.26
CA LYS A 113 -17.10 -41.70 65.43
C LYS A 113 -17.82 -42.29 64.20
N VAL A 114 -17.09 -42.75 63.19
CA VAL A 114 -17.67 -43.10 61.88
C VAL A 114 -17.16 -44.45 61.39
N THR A 115 -18.07 -45.25 60.85
CA THR A 115 -17.75 -46.49 60.15
C THR A 115 -17.37 -46.20 58.69
N SER A 116 -16.56 -47.05 58.05
CA SER A 116 -16.13 -46.83 56.64
C SER A 116 -17.30 -46.58 55.68
N GLN A 117 -18.45 -47.23 55.92
CA GLN A 117 -19.66 -47.11 55.09
C GLN A 117 -20.31 -45.72 55.16
N GLU A 118 -20.13 -45.02 56.27
CA GLU A 118 -20.76 -43.73 56.54
C GLU A 118 -19.85 -42.56 56.08
N VAL A 119 -18.55 -42.81 55.96
CA VAL A 119 -17.61 -41.99 55.19
C VAL A 119 -17.96 -42.03 53.71
N ASP A 120 -18.22 -43.21 53.14
CA ASP A 120 -18.58 -43.36 51.72
C ASP A 120 -19.87 -42.60 51.37
N GLN A 121 -20.89 -42.68 52.24
CA GLN A 121 -22.15 -41.93 52.07
C GLN A 121 -21.96 -40.41 52.15
N GLN A 122 -21.07 -39.91 53.01
CA GLN A 122 -20.75 -38.48 53.06
C GLN A 122 -19.91 -38.06 51.85
N LEU A 123 -19.06 -38.95 51.31
CA LEU A 123 -18.29 -38.72 50.08
C LEU A 123 -19.20 -38.61 48.85
N GLU A 124 -20.28 -39.39 48.78
CA GLU A 124 -21.27 -39.31 47.70
C GLU A 124 -21.95 -37.93 47.64
N GLN A 125 -22.07 -37.22 48.76
CA GLN A 125 -22.63 -35.85 48.80
C GLN A 125 -21.72 -34.80 48.14
N PHE A 126 -20.43 -35.09 47.93
CA PHE A 126 -19.51 -34.22 47.17
C PHE A 126 -19.71 -34.31 45.66
N ILE A 127 -20.24 -35.42 45.15
CA ILE A 127 -20.41 -35.66 43.72
C ILE A 127 -21.30 -34.58 43.06
N PRO A 128 -22.51 -34.27 43.57
CA PRO A 128 -23.34 -33.22 42.97
C PRO A 128 -22.72 -31.83 43.16
N LEU A 129 -22.10 -31.53 44.30
CA LEU A 129 -21.53 -30.22 44.59
C LEU A 129 -20.30 -29.87 43.73
N THR A 130 -19.49 -30.88 43.38
CA THR A 130 -18.34 -30.71 42.47
C THR A 130 -18.78 -30.59 41.01
N GLN A 131 -19.92 -31.18 40.64
CA GLN A 131 -20.55 -30.97 39.33
C GLN A 131 -21.21 -29.59 39.22
N GLU A 132 -21.89 -29.14 40.28
CA GLU A 132 -22.56 -27.83 40.35
C GLU A 132 -21.56 -26.66 40.45
N ALA A 133 -20.38 -26.88 41.05
CA ALA A 133 -19.26 -25.92 41.08
C ALA A 133 -18.58 -25.69 39.71
N GLY A 134 -19.04 -26.33 38.62
CA GLY A 134 -18.67 -25.97 37.24
C GLY A 134 -17.21 -26.21 36.85
N PHE A 135 -16.42 -26.89 37.68
CA PHE A 135 -14.97 -27.04 37.49
C PHE A 135 -14.61 -27.73 36.17
N SER A 136 -15.39 -28.74 35.78
CA SER A 136 -15.23 -29.45 34.50
C SER A 136 -15.52 -28.55 33.29
N GLN A 137 -16.59 -27.74 33.35
CA GLN A 137 -16.94 -26.81 32.28
C GLN A 137 -15.93 -25.66 32.16
N MET A 138 -15.40 -25.17 33.28
CA MET A 138 -14.35 -24.14 33.29
C MET A 138 -13.06 -24.67 32.67
N MET A 139 -12.63 -25.88 33.03
CA MET A 139 -11.45 -26.54 32.47
C MET A 139 -11.59 -26.73 30.94
N GLU A 140 -12.75 -27.19 30.48
CA GLU A 140 -13.02 -27.37 29.04
C GLU A 140 -13.00 -26.03 28.28
N SER A 141 -13.55 -24.96 28.87
CA SER A 141 -13.53 -23.63 28.29
C SER A 141 -12.11 -23.05 28.18
N LEU A 142 -11.27 -23.28 29.18
CA LEU A 142 -9.86 -22.85 29.19
C LEU A 142 -9.06 -23.62 28.15
N VAL A 143 -9.28 -24.94 28.02
CA VAL A 143 -8.64 -25.76 26.98
C VAL A 143 -9.03 -25.28 25.57
N LYS A 144 -10.31 -24.93 25.34
CA LYS A 144 -10.76 -24.36 24.06
C LYS A 144 -10.13 -22.98 23.79
N LYS A 145 -9.98 -22.13 24.81
CA LYS A 145 -9.30 -20.83 24.66
C LYS A 145 -7.81 -21.00 24.34
N ILE A 146 -7.12 -21.93 25.03
CA ILE A 146 -5.71 -22.23 24.78
C ILE A 146 -5.50 -22.82 23.38
N SER A 147 -6.39 -23.72 22.92
CA SER A 147 -6.29 -24.29 21.57
C SER A 147 -6.56 -23.23 20.48
N ALA A 148 -7.53 -22.34 20.69
CA ALA A 148 -7.76 -21.19 19.81
C ALA A 148 -6.55 -20.24 19.77
N GLN A 149 -5.95 -19.94 20.92
CA GLN A 149 -4.75 -19.10 21.02
C GLN A 149 -3.55 -19.75 20.33
N ARG A 150 -3.39 -21.08 20.46
CA ARG A 150 -2.35 -21.84 19.75
C ARG A 150 -2.54 -21.80 18.24
N ASN A 151 -3.78 -21.98 17.76
CA ASN A 151 -4.09 -21.90 16.33
C ASN A 151 -3.85 -20.49 15.77
N LEU A 152 -4.21 -19.45 16.54
CA LEU A 152 -3.93 -18.06 16.19
C LEU A 152 -2.43 -17.79 16.10
N SER A 153 -1.63 -18.26 17.06
CA SER A 153 -0.18 -18.14 17.03
C SER A 153 0.45 -18.82 15.81
N GLN A 154 -0.03 -20.02 15.43
CA GLN A 154 0.41 -20.70 14.22
C GLN A 154 0.04 -19.92 12.95
N ALA A 155 -1.16 -19.35 12.88
CA ALA A 155 -1.59 -18.52 11.76
C ALA A 155 -0.74 -17.24 11.63
N ILE A 156 -0.42 -16.58 12.75
CA ILE A 156 0.46 -15.41 12.80
C ILE A 156 1.85 -15.77 12.32
N ASN A 157 2.44 -16.87 12.79
CA ASN A 157 3.76 -17.31 12.34
C ASN A 157 3.80 -17.59 10.83
N LYS A 158 2.74 -18.20 10.28
CA LYS A 158 2.63 -18.43 8.84
C LYS A 158 2.49 -17.13 8.04
N ASP A 159 1.80 -16.13 8.56
CA ASP A 159 1.70 -14.81 7.93
C ASP A 159 3.04 -14.06 7.97
N ILE A 160 3.76 -14.14 9.10
CA ILE A 160 5.11 -13.58 9.26
C ILE A 160 6.06 -14.21 8.24
N GLU A 161 6.05 -15.54 8.09
CA GLU A 161 6.91 -16.24 7.15
C GLU A 161 6.62 -15.81 5.69
N ARG A 162 5.34 -15.69 5.32
CA ARG A 162 4.94 -15.18 4.00
C ARG A 162 5.38 -13.73 3.76
N LYS A 163 5.20 -12.86 4.76
CA LYS A 163 5.64 -11.46 4.67
C LYS A 163 7.17 -11.37 4.57
N ASN A 164 7.90 -12.21 5.30
CA ASN A 164 9.35 -12.26 5.21
C ASN A 164 9.82 -12.72 3.82
N GLN A 165 9.20 -13.76 3.26
CA GLN A 165 9.47 -14.18 1.88
C GLN A 165 9.18 -13.06 0.87
N LEU A 166 8.09 -12.31 1.05
CA LEU A 166 7.77 -11.17 0.19
C LEU A 166 8.80 -10.03 0.32
N VAL A 167 9.25 -9.74 1.54
CA VAL A 167 10.30 -8.73 1.80
C VAL A 167 11.63 -9.16 1.16
N GLN A 168 12.02 -10.43 1.29
CA GLN A 168 13.22 -10.96 0.63
C GLN A 168 13.12 -10.87 -0.90
N ALA A 169 11.97 -11.21 -1.48
CA ALA A 169 11.74 -11.05 -2.92
C ALA A 169 11.83 -9.58 -3.36
N LYS A 170 11.23 -8.66 -2.62
CA LYS A 170 11.33 -7.21 -2.88
C LYS A 170 12.77 -6.70 -2.72
N MET A 171 13.52 -7.18 -1.74
CA MET A 171 14.92 -6.83 -1.55
C MET A 171 15.77 -7.30 -2.73
N GLY A 172 15.54 -8.51 -3.24
CA GLY A 172 16.21 -9.01 -4.45
C GLY A 172 15.92 -8.17 -5.69
N VAL A 173 14.65 -7.76 -5.88
CA VAL A 173 14.28 -6.85 -6.98
C VAL A 173 14.93 -5.47 -6.80
N ASN A 174 14.95 -4.93 -5.58
CA ASN A 174 15.56 -3.64 -5.31
C ASN A 174 17.09 -3.67 -5.53
N GLN A 175 17.77 -4.75 -5.12
CA GLN A 175 19.18 -4.94 -5.41
C GLN A 175 19.45 -5.03 -6.92
N ALA A 176 18.63 -5.75 -7.67
CA ALA A 176 18.73 -5.82 -9.12
C ALA A 176 18.50 -4.44 -9.78
N LEU A 177 17.56 -3.65 -9.26
CA LEU A 177 17.30 -2.30 -9.75
C LEU A 177 18.46 -1.36 -9.42
N ASN A 178 19.02 -1.43 -8.22
CA ASN A 178 20.18 -0.65 -7.82
C ASN A 178 21.38 -0.96 -8.70
N ASN A 179 21.65 -2.25 -8.96
CA ASN A 179 22.72 -2.65 -9.88
C ASN A 179 22.49 -2.12 -11.31
N LYS A 180 21.25 -2.04 -11.78
CA LYS A 180 20.95 -1.41 -13.09
C LYS A 180 21.16 0.10 -13.06
N PHE A 181 20.78 0.76 -11.97
CA PHE A 181 20.99 2.19 -11.79
C PHE A 181 22.49 2.53 -11.75
N ASP A 182 23.28 1.73 -11.03
CA ASP A 182 24.73 1.90 -10.97
C ASP A 182 25.38 1.72 -12.34
N ARG A 183 24.94 0.73 -13.14
CA ARG A 183 25.42 0.57 -14.52
C ARG A 183 25.05 1.76 -15.41
N MET A 184 23.79 2.20 -15.35
CA MET A 184 23.32 3.33 -16.14
C MET A 184 24.04 4.63 -15.76
N ARG A 185 24.36 4.80 -14.47
CA ARG A 185 25.17 5.92 -13.99
C ARG A 185 26.59 5.89 -14.54
N VAL A 186 27.24 4.71 -14.54
CA VAL A 186 28.59 4.55 -15.11
C VAL A 186 28.58 4.82 -16.62
N GLU A 187 27.55 4.36 -17.33
CA GLU A 187 27.38 4.64 -18.77
C GLU A 187 27.18 6.14 -19.03
N LEU A 188 26.35 6.83 -18.23
CA LEU A 188 26.17 8.29 -18.32
C LEU A 188 27.46 9.07 -18.00
N GLU A 189 28.25 8.61 -17.02
CA GLU A 189 29.53 9.24 -16.69
C GLU A 189 30.54 9.14 -17.85
N SER A 190 30.36 8.19 -18.78
CA SER A 190 31.19 8.04 -19.99
C SER A 190 30.71 8.84 -21.22
N GLU A 191 29.45 9.27 -21.24
CA GLU A 191 28.86 10.12 -22.29
C GLU A 191 29.66 11.40 -22.60
N PRO A 192 30.14 12.19 -21.61
CA PRO A 192 30.91 13.40 -21.92
C PRO A 192 32.25 13.13 -22.60
N GLU A 193 32.85 11.95 -22.39
CA GLU A 193 34.09 11.55 -23.08
C GLU A 193 33.82 11.23 -24.56
N VAL A 194 32.68 10.60 -24.84
CA VAL A 194 32.25 10.31 -26.22
C VAL A 194 31.90 11.61 -26.95
N ASP A 195 31.19 12.53 -26.30
CA ASP A 195 30.87 13.84 -26.88
C ASP A 195 32.12 14.68 -27.13
N ALA A 196 33.10 14.64 -26.22
CA ALA A 196 34.38 15.30 -26.42
C ALA A 196 35.14 14.74 -27.64
N LYS A 197 35.19 13.41 -27.77
CA LYS A 197 35.81 12.74 -28.95
C LYS A 197 35.06 13.06 -30.24
N LEU A 198 33.72 13.11 -30.20
CA LEU A 198 32.90 13.46 -31.37
C LEU A 198 33.11 14.92 -31.80
N ALA A 199 33.21 15.84 -30.83
CA ALA A 199 33.53 17.23 -31.11
C ALA A 199 34.94 17.38 -31.71
N GLU A 200 35.92 16.63 -31.21
CA GLU A 200 37.27 16.59 -31.77
C GLU A 200 37.28 16.09 -33.23
N ILE A 201 36.56 15.00 -33.51
CA ILE A 201 36.43 14.46 -34.87
C ILE A 201 35.75 15.47 -35.81
N ARG A 202 34.68 16.15 -35.35
CA ARG A 202 34.02 17.20 -36.15
C ARG A 202 34.95 18.36 -36.47
N ILE A 203 35.78 18.79 -35.51
CA ILE A 203 36.78 19.84 -35.74
C ILE A 203 37.82 19.37 -36.76
N GLN A 204 38.33 18.14 -36.62
CA GLN A 204 39.30 17.57 -37.55
C GLN A 204 38.70 17.44 -38.96
N LEU A 205 37.44 17.01 -39.09
CA LEU A 205 36.74 16.92 -40.38
C LEU A 205 36.60 18.30 -41.04
N VAL A 206 36.21 19.33 -40.27
CA VAL A 206 36.13 20.71 -40.78
C VAL A 206 37.49 21.22 -41.23
N GLN A 207 38.57 20.91 -40.50
CA GLN A 207 39.93 21.27 -40.90
C GLN A 207 40.36 20.58 -42.19
N VAL A 208 40.03 19.30 -42.35
CA VAL A 208 40.29 18.54 -43.58
C VAL A 208 39.55 19.15 -44.77
N TYR A 209 38.27 19.50 -44.63
CA TYR A 209 37.52 20.19 -45.69
C TYR A 209 38.07 21.59 -46.01
N GLN A 210 38.49 22.34 -45.00
CA GLN A 210 39.11 23.65 -45.23
C GLN A 210 40.43 23.50 -46.00
N LEU A 211 41.22 22.49 -45.67
CA LEU A 211 42.47 22.18 -46.38
C LEU A 211 42.19 21.73 -47.82
N GLU A 212 41.23 20.84 -48.03
CA GLU A 212 40.83 20.38 -49.36
C GLU A 212 40.34 21.54 -50.23
N ASN A 213 39.47 22.41 -49.70
CA ASN A 213 38.98 23.59 -50.41
C ASN A 213 40.11 24.59 -50.71
N ALA A 214 41.06 24.77 -49.79
CA ALA A 214 42.24 25.59 -50.01
C ALA A 214 43.14 25.01 -51.11
N ILE A 215 43.29 23.69 -51.17
CA ILE A 215 44.04 22.99 -52.22
C ILE A 215 43.32 23.10 -53.56
N ARG A 216 42.00 22.86 -53.63
CA ARG A 216 41.19 23.05 -54.84
C ARG A 216 41.25 24.48 -55.37
N SER A 217 41.14 25.48 -54.48
CA SER A 217 41.25 26.91 -54.84
C SER A 217 42.65 27.28 -55.36
N ARG A 218 43.71 26.74 -54.74
CA ARG A 218 45.08 26.91 -55.24
C ARG A 218 45.28 26.23 -56.59
N LEU A 219 44.73 25.03 -56.79
CA LEU A 219 44.80 24.31 -58.07
C LEU A 219 44.08 25.09 -59.19
N THR A 220 42.88 25.63 -58.93
CA THR A 220 42.16 26.43 -59.93
C THR A 220 42.89 27.73 -60.25
N ALA A 221 43.47 28.41 -59.26
CA ALA A 221 44.31 29.59 -59.47
C ALA A 221 45.58 29.27 -60.28
N LEU A 222 46.21 28.12 -60.04
CA LEU A 222 47.38 27.64 -60.79
C LEU A 222 47.05 27.29 -62.24
N LYS A 223 45.88 26.70 -62.49
CA LYS A 223 45.38 26.42 -63.86
C LYS A 223 45.07 27.69 -64.65
N GLN A 224 44.65 28.77 -63.98
CA GLN A 224 44.34 30.05 -64.62
C GLN A 224 45.58 30.91 -64.91
N ALA A 225 46.73 30.61 -64.28
CA ALA A 225 48.00 31.30 -64.51
C ALA A 225 49.16 30.30 -64.75
N PRO A 226 49.20 29.65 -65.92
CA PRO A 226 50.12 28.54 -66.21
C PRO A 226 51.60 28.96 -66.31
N ASP A 227 51.92 30.25 -66.47
CA ASP A 227 53.28 30.73 -66.77
C ASP A 227 54.28 30.68 -65.60
N LYS A 228 53.93 30.16 -64.40
CA LYS A 228 54.80 30.27 -63.21
C LYS A 228 55.04 29.00 -62.39
N VAL A 229 54.45 27.84 -62.70
CA VAL A 229 54.59 26.65 -61.85
C VAL A 229 54.71 25.35 -62.66
N SER A 230 55.56 24.43 -62.17
CA SER A 230 55.81 23.11 -62.76
C SER A 230 54.53 22.27 -62.88
N GLU A 231 54.26 21.71 -64.06
CA GLU A 231 53.14 20.80 -64.33
C GLU A 231 53.12 19.60 -63.37
N ASP A 232 54.30 19.09 -62.98
CA ASP A 232 54.42 17.97 -62.04
C ASP A 232 53.79 18.26 -60.67
N TYR A 233 53.84 19.53 -60.22
CA TYR A 233 53.23 19.94 -58.95
C TYR A 233 51.71 20.06 -59.05
N GLN A 234 51.20 20.50 -60.21
CA GLN A 234 49.76 20.53 -60.48
C GLN A 234 49.20 19.10 -60.53
N LEU A 235 49.91 18.20 -61.22
CA LEU A 235 49.53 16.79 -61.33
C LEU A 235 49.60 16.07 -59.98
N ALA A 236 50.58 16.39 -59.12
CA ALA A 236 50.67 15.85 -57.76
C ALA A 236 49.51 16.34 -56.86
N LEU A 237 49.08 17.59 -56.99
CA LEU A 237 47.92 18.12 -56.25
C LEU A 237 46.59 17.53 -56.76
N GLU A 238 46.47 17.27 -58.07
CA GLU A 238 45.34 16.55 -58.64
C GLU A 238 45.30 15.09 -58.19
N LEU A 239 46.43 14.40 -58.21
CA LEU A 239 46.55 13.04 -57.70
C LEU A 239 46.20 12.98 -56.21
N PHE A 240 46.69 13.91 -55.39
CA PHE A 240 46.38 13.97 -53.96
C PHE A 240 44.88 14.23 -53.69
N LEU A 241 44.24 15.11 -54.44
CA LEU A 241 42.79 15.35 -54.33
C LEU A 241 41.98 14.13 -54.79
N ASN A 242 42.42 13.44 -55.84
CA ASN A 242 41.74 12.26 -56.39
C ASN A 242 42.06 10.96 -55.61
N SER A 243 43.15 10.92 -54.85
CA SER A 243 43.55 9.79 -54.00
C SER A 243 43.16 9.99 -52.54
N SER A 244 42.53 11.11 -52.18
CA SER A 244 42.03 11.32 -50.84
C SER A 244 40.77 10.49 -50.70
N ASP A 245 40.84 9.39 -49.92
CA ASP A 245 39.74 8.45 -49.59
C ASP A 245 38.52 9.11 -48.88
N LEU A 246 38.44 10.44 -48.91
CA LEU A 246 37.31 11.22 -48.41
C LEU A 246 36.04 10.89 -49.21
N ASP A 247 36.14 10.64 -50.51
CA ASP A 247 35.01 10.20 -51.32
C ASP A 247 34.52 8.79 -50.92
N ASP A 248 35.40 7.88 -50.50
CA ASP A 248 35.01 6.55 -50.02
C ASP A 248 34.33 6.59 -48.63
N PHE A 249 34.63 7.59 -47.80
CA PHE A 249 33.94 7.84 -46.53
C PHE A 249 32.61 8.60 -46.69
N ILE A 250 32.53 9.49 -47.69
CA ILE A 250 31.37 10.33 -47.93
C ILE A 250 30.35 9.66 -48.85
N ALA A 251 30.76 8.84 -49.81
CA ALA A 251 29.83 8.14 -50.70
C ALA A 251 28.74 7.33 -49.96
N PRO A 252 29.03 6.61 -48.86
CA PRO A 252 27.98 5.95 -48.07
C PRO A 252 27.03 6.93 -47.39
N LEU A 253 27.54 8.04 -46.87
CA LEU A 253 26.76 9.08 -46.18
C LEU A 253 25.90 9.88 -47.17
N GLN A 254 26.47 10.16 -48.34
CA GLN A 254 25.79 10.82 -49.44
C GLN A 254 24.71 9.91 -50.03
N ASN A 255 25.00 8.62 -50.25
CA ASN A 255 23.99 7.64 -50.66
C ASN A 255 22.86 7.51 -49.63
N GLU A 256 23.14 7.51 -48.33
CA GLU A 256 22.08 7.46 -47.30
C GLU A 256 21.20 8.73 -47.30
N PHE A 257 21.80 9.90 -47.55
CA PHE A 257 21.04 11.14 -47.72
C PHE A 257 20.28 11.17 -49.05
N GLU A 258 20.85 10.64 -50.13
CA GLU A 258 20.22 10.54 -51.44
C GLU A 258 19.03 9.58 -51.39
N ASP A 259 19.15 8.43 -50.72
CA ASP A 259 18.08 7.47 -50.46
C ASP A 259 16.96 8.11 -49.63
N LYS A 260 17.30 8.87 -48.57
CA LYS A 260 16.31 9.61 -47.76
C LYS A 260 15.62 10.73 -48.55
N ILE A 261 16.34 11.40 -49.45
CA ILE A 261 15.78 12.42 -50.35
C ILE A 261 14.87 11.76 -51.38
N GLU A 262 15.23 10.58 -51.89
CA GLU A 262 14.41 9.81 -52.82
C GLU A 262 13.14 9.28 -52.13
N GLU A 263 13.23 8.81 -50.88
CA GLU A 263 12.06 8.46 -50.05
C GLU A 263 11.16 9.68 -49.80
N LEU A 264 11.73 10.83 -49.43
CA LEU A 264 10.97 12.08 -49.27
C LEU A 264 10.30 12.53 -50.57
N LYS A 265 10.98 12.36 -51.70
CA LYS A 265 10.43 12.65 -53.02
C LYS A 265 9.32 11.68 -53.39
N ALA A 266 9.48 10.38 -53.11
CA ALA A 266 8.44 9.37 -53.31
C ALA A 266 7.23 9.63 -52.41
N VAL A 267 7.43 10.07 -51.17
CA VAL A 267 6.36 10.50 -50.26
C VAL A 267 5.67 11.77 -50.78
N ALA A 268 6.43 12.73 -51.28
CA ALA A 268 5.87 13.96 -51.88
C ALA A 268 5.11 13.67 -53.18
N GLU A 269 5.61 12.77 -54.04
CA GLU A 269 4.91 12.30 -55.24
C GLU A 269 3.65 11.50 -54.88
N TYR A 270 3.72 10.65 -53.85
CA TYR A 270 2.57 9.93 -53.33
C TYR A 270 1.52 10.91 -52.77
N GLN A 271 1.92 11.92 -51.99
CA GLN A 271 1.02 12.97 -51.52
C GLN A 271 0.45 13.79 -52.68
N ALA A 272 1.25 14.15 -53.68
CA ALA A 272 0.79 14.87 -54.86
C ALA A 272 -0.21 14.04 -55.68
N ASN A 273 0.04 12.74 -55.85
CA ASN A 273 -0.88 11.81 -56.48
C ASN A 273 -2.15 11.63 -55.67
N THR A 274 -2.07 11.52 -54.35
CA THR A 274 -3.23 11.42 -53.46
C THR A 274 -4.06 12.72 -53.50
N ILE A 275 -3.41 13.89 -53.55
CA ILE A 275 -4.08 15.18 -53.74
C ILE A 275 -4.73 15.25 -55.13
N LYS A 276 -4.09 14.71 -56.17
CA LYS A 276 -4.65 14.66 -57.52
C LYS A 276 -5.85 13.71 -57.60
N GLU A 277 -5.78 12.56 -56.94
CA GLU A 277 -6.89 11.61 -56.80
C GLU A 277 -8.03 12.22 -55.97
N LEU A 278 -7.73 12.89 -54.85
CA LEU A 278 -8.73 13.62 -54.06
C LEU A 278 -9.37 14.76 -54.86
N LYS A 279 -8.59 15.49 -55.66
CA LYS A 279 -9.12 16.51 -56.58
C LYS A 279 -9.98 15.90 -57.68
N LEU A 280 -9.61 14.73 -58.21
CA LEU A 280 -10.43 13.98 -59.17
C LEU A 280 -11.72 13.48 -58.52
N VAL A 281 -11.67 12.93 -57.31
CA VAL A 281 -12.87 12.49 -56.56
C VAL A 281 -13.78 13.67 -56.21
N VAL A 282 -13.20 14.82 -55.84
CA VAL A 282 -13.96 16.06 -55.60
C VAL A 282 -14.55 16.59 -56.89
N LYS A 283 -13.80 16.53 -58.00
CA LYS A 283 -14.29 16.94 -59.32
C LYS A 283 -15.38 16.00 -59.84
N ASP A 284 -15.22 14.70 -59.69
CA ASP A 284 -16.22 13.69 -60.02
C ASP A 284 -17.47 13.82 -59.13
N ALA A 285 -17.32 14.21 -57.86
CA ALA A 285 -18.46 14.51 -56.97
C ALA A 285 -19.20 15.79 -57.37
N ILE A 286 -18.49 16.81 -57.88
CA ILE A 286 -19.08 18.04 -58.42
C ILE A 286 -19.73 17.78 -59.79
N ASP A 287 -19.10 17.00 -60.67
CA ASP A 287 -19.61 16.65 -62.00
C ASP A 287 -20.81 15.69 -61.90
N GLN A 288 -20.86 14.81 -60.88
CA GLN A 288 -22.03 13.97 -60.57
C GLN A 288 -23.23 14.75 -60.02
N GLN A 289 -23.04 16.01 -59.57
CA GLN A 289 -24.15 16.87 -59.16
C GLN A 289 -24.85 17.54 -60.37
N HIS A 290 -24.22 17.51 -61.56
CA HIS A 290 -24.71 18.20 -62.76
C HIS A 290 -25.09 17.30 -63.95
N SER A 291 -24.86 15.98 -63.89
CA SER A 291 -25.24 15.07 -64.99
C SER A 291 -26.30 14.05 -64.59
N ASN A 292 -27.56 14.40 -64.85
CA ASN A 292 -28.66 13.45 -64.95
C ASN A 292 -28.52 12.62 -66.23
N LYS A 293 -27.81 11.49 -66.18
CA LYS A 293 -28.14 10.31 -67.01
C LYS A 293 -27.48 9.06 -66.43
N TYR A 294 -28.34 8.17 -65.94
CA TYR A 294 -28.01 6.96 -65.21
C TYR A 294 -27.52 5.86 -66.16
N GLU A 295 -26.28 5.44 -65.97
CA GLU A 295 -25.93 4.02 -66.00
C GLU A 295 -25.13 3.74 -64.72
N ILE A 296 -25.82 3.88 -63.58
CA ILE A 296 -25.24 3.60 -62.27
C ILE A 296 -25.11 2.09 -62.15
N ASN A 297 -23.88 1.62 -62.03
CA ASN A 297 -23.57 0.23 -61.71
C ASN A 297 -23.97 0.00 -60.24
N TYR A 298 -25.26 -0.25 -60.00
CA TYR A 298 -25.87 -0.38 -58.68
C TYR A 298 -25.12 -1.38 -57.80
N ASP A 299 -24.54 -2.42 -58.39
CA ASP A 299 -23.75 -3.43 -57.68
C ASP A 299 -22.51 -2.84 -57.00
N ILE A 300 -21.79 -1.91 -57.63
CA ILE A 300 -20.58 -1.33 -57.05
C ILE A 300 -20.94 -0.37 -55.90
N ILE A 301 -22.03 0.39 -56.04
CA ILE A 301 -22.50 1.29 -54.99
C ILE A 301 -23.07 0.50 -53.82
N VAL A 302 -23.82 -0.57 -54.09
CA VAL A 302 -24.32 -1.49 -53.06
C VAL A 302 -23.16 -2.17 -52.33
N VAL A 303 -22.14 -2.68 -53.02
CA VAL A 303 -20.96 -3.27 -52.36
C VAL A 303 -20.18 -2.24 -51.54
N LYS A 304 -20.03 -0.99 -52.01
CA LYS A 304 -19.40 0.09 -51.22
C LYS A 304 -20.24 0.45 -49.99
N LEU A 305 -21.57 0.49 -50.12
CA LEU A 305 -22.49 0.72 -49.00
C LEU A 305 -22.46 -0.45 -48.01
N GLU A 306 -22.50 -1.69 -48.48
CA GLU A 306 -22.40 -2.90 -47.66
C GLU A 306 -21.06 -2.98 -46.93
N LYS A 307 -19.96 -2.62 -47.60
CA LYS A 307 -18.64 -2.52 -46.98
C LYS A 307 -18.63 -1.44 -45.90
N SER A 308 -19.13 -0.24 -46.20
CA SER A 308 -19.24 0.84 -45.21
C SER A 308 -20.14 0.45 -44.03
N LEU A 309 -21.23 -0.29 -44.28
CA LEU A 309 -22.16 -0.75 -43.27
C LEU A 309 -21.54 -1.86 -42.42
N SER A 310 -20.74 -2.75 -43.02
CA SER A 310 -19.95 -3.78 -42.33
C SER A 310 -18.86 -3.15 -41.46
N ASP A 311 -18.13 -2.16 -41.98
CA ASP A 311 -17.12 -1.43 -41.22
C ASP A 311 -17.75 -0.68 -40.04
N LYS A 312 -18.90 -0.03 -40.26
CA LYS A 312 -19.69 0.59 -39.19
C LYS A 312 -20.20 -0.44 -38.17
N LYS A 313 -20.62 -1.63 -38.61
CA LYS A 313 -21.03 -2.73 -37.73
C LYS A 313 -19.87 -3.26 -36.89
N GLN A 314 -18.67 -3.40 -37.46
CA GLN A 314 -17.47 -3.78 -36.72
C GLN A 314 -17.08 -2.73 -35.68
N ILE A 315 -17.15 -1.45 -36.04
CA ILE A 315 -16.92 -0.33 -35.11
C ILE A 315 -17.97 -0.36 -33.99
N LEU A 316 -19.25 -0.58 -34.32
CA LEU A 316 -20.34 -0.69 -33.36
C LEU A 316 -20.08 -1.84 -32.37
N SER A 317 -19.77 -3.05 -32.84
CA SER A 317 -19.47 -4.19 -31.97
C SER A 317 -18.24 -3.96 -31.09
N ARG A 318 -17.22 -3.24 -31.59
CA ARG A 318 -16.06 -2.86 -30.78
C ARG A 318 -16.43 -1.83 -29.71
N LEU A 319 -17.35 -0.91 -30.00
CA LEU A 319 -17.86 0.05 -29.03
C LEU A 319 -18.77 -0.62 -27.99
N GLU A 320 -19.59 -1.58 -28.37
CA GLU A 320 -20.39 -2.40 -27.46
C GLU A 320 -19.50 -3.20 -26.49
N LEU A 321 -18.47 -3.87 -27.00
CA LEU A 321 -17.50 -4.57 -26.14
C LEU A 321 -16.78 -3.63 -25.17
N LYS A 322 -16.41 -2.42 -25.63
CA LYS A 322 -15.83 -1.39 -24.75
C LYS A 322 -16.85 -0.90 -23.72
N LEU A 323 -18.11 -0.73 -24.09
CA LEU A 323 -19.18 -0.33 -23.18
C LEU A 323 -19.40 -1.39 -22.10
N ASP A 324 -19.45 -2.67 -22.46
CA ASP A 324 -19.55 -3.78 -21.51
C ASP A 324 -18.34 -3.83 -20.57
N SER A 325 -17.13 -3.62 -21.10
CA SER A 325 -15.93 -3.54 -20.26
C SER A 325 -15.99 -2.36 -19.28
N LEU A 326 -16.50 -1.21 -19.69
CA LEU A 326 -16.68 -0.04 -18.83
C LEU A 326 -17.78 -0.27 -17.80
N GLN A 327 -18.88 -0.95 -18.15
CA GLN A 327 -19.92 -1.32 -17.20
C GLN A 327 -19.38 -2.29 -16.14
N MET A 328 -18.53 -3.25 -16.53
CA MET A 328 -17.87 -4.16 -15.60
C MET A 328 -16.90 -3.42 -14.67
N VAL A 329 -16.08 -2.52 -15.21
CA VAL A 329 -15.18 -1.66 -14.43
C VAL A 329 -15.97 -0.77 -13.46
N LYS A 330 -17.08 -0.15 -13.90
CA LYS A 330 -17.98 0.63 -13.05
C LYS A 330 -18.57 -0.20 -11.92
N TYR A 331 -18.99 -1.44 -12.21
CA TYR A 331 -19.52 -2.36 -11.19
C TYR A 331 -18.45 -2.72 -10.16
N GLN A 332 -17.23 -3.02 -10.60
CA GLN A 332 -16.09 -3.30 -9.71
C GLN A 332 -15.73 -2.10 -8.84
N LEU A 333 -15.59 -0.91 -9.41
CA LEU A 333 -15.38 0.34 -8.67
C LEU A 333 -16.49 0.60 -7.65
N SER A 334 -17.76 0.42 -8.03
CA SER A 334 -18.88 0.60 -7.11
C SER A 334 -18.84 -0.39 -5.94
N LYS A 335 -18.37 -1.62 -6.18
CA LYS A 335 -18.18 -2.63 -5.14
C LYS A 335 -17.02 -2.28 -4.22
N ASP A 336 -15.92 -1.77 -4.77
CA ASP A 336 -14.74 -1.36 -4.00
C ASP A 336 -15.03 -0.13 -3.14
N VAL A 337 -15.76 0.87 -3.67
CA VAL A 337 -16.24 2.03 -2.90
C VAL A 337 -17.09 1.57 -1.72
N LYS A 338 -18.10 0.71 -1.95
CA LYS A 338 -18.93 0.16 -0.86
C LYS A 338 -18.13 -0.64 0.16
N LYS A 339 -17.03 -1.28 -0.25
CA LYS A 339 -16.14 -2.00 0.67
C LYS A 339 -15.31 -1.03 1.50
N GLN A 340 -14.79 0.04 0.90
CA GLN A 340 -14.08 1.10 1.61
C GLN A 340 -14.99 1.84 2.59
N ASP A 341 -16.22 2.18 2.20
CA ASP A 341 -17.20 2.81 3.10
C ASP A 341 -17.50 1.94 4.33
N LYS A 342 -17.62 0.61 4.14
CA LYS A 342 -17.80 -0.32 5.26
C LYS A 342 -16.60 -0.36 6.20
N LEU A 343 -15.38 -0.37 5.65
CA LEU A 343 -14.16 -0.35 6.45
C LEU A 343 -14.00 0.98 7.20
N ALA A 344 -14.35 2.10 6.58
CA ALA A 344 -14.36 3.40 7.22
C ALA A 344 -15.35 3.43 8.39
N LEU A 345 -16.58 2.95 8.17
CA LEU A 345 -17.60 2.87 9.21
C LEU A 345 -17.17 1.96 10.38
N GLU A 346 -16.55 0.82 10.10
CA GLU A 346 -16.03 -0.10 11.13
C GLU A 346 -14.92 0.57 11.97
N LYS A 347 -14.04 1.34 11.32
CA LYS A 347 -12.97 2.08 11.99
C LYS A 347 -13.48 3.25 12.81
N ASP A 348 -14.51 3.97 12.33
CA ASP A 348 -15.16 5.02 13.10
C ASP A 348 -15.83 4.47 14.36
N ILE A 349 -16.48 3.31 14.27
CA ILE A 349 -17.09 2.63 15.43
C ILE A 349 -15.99 2.18 16.42
N GLU A 350 -14.89 1.63 15.93
CA GLU A 350 -13.75 1.23 16.78
C GLU A 350 -13.15 2.45 17.51
N LEU A 351 -12.98 3.58 16.82
CA LEU A 351 -12.51 4.83 17.42
C LEU A 351 -13.48 5.39 18.47
N GLN A 352 -14.80 5.33 18.23
CA GLN A 352 -15.79 5.73 19.22
C GLN A 352 -15.75 4.86 20.48
N GLN A 353 -15.57 3.55 20.33
CA GLN A 353 -15.43 2.63 21.47
C GLN A 353 -14.16 2.90 22.28
N ILE A 354 -13.04 3.18 21.61
CA ILE A 354 -11.78 3.54 22.26
C ILE A 354 -11.93 4.86 23.03
N ASN A 355 -12.58 5.86 22.46
CA ASN A 355 -12.79 7.15 23.13
C ASN A 355 -13.69 7.02 24.37
N GLN A 356 -14.76 6.23 24.31
CA GLN A 356 -15.61 5.95 25.47
C GLN A 356 -14.86 5.21 26.58
N ALA A 357 -14.08 4.18 26.23
CA ALA A 357 -13.26 3.46 27.19
C ALA A 357 -12.22 4.38 27.87
N ARG A 358 -11.67 5.34 27.12
CA ARG A 358 -10.71 6.32 27.64
C ARG A 358 -11.33 7.31 28.62
N GLU A 359 -12.55 7.78 28.37
CA GLU A 359 -13.27 8.67 29.31
C GLU A 359 -13.57 7.96 30.64
N ASP A 360 -13.99 6.69 30.58
CA ASP A 360 -14.23 5.87 31.77
C ASP A 360 -12.95 5.60 32.58
N GLU A 361 -11.81 5.38 31.90
CA GLU A 361 -10.51 5.19 32.56
C GLU A 361 -10.02 6.46 33.27
N VAL A 362 -10.17 7.64 32.66
CA VAL A 362 -9.79 8.92 33.26
C VAL A 362 -10.65 9.23 34.49
N ALA A 363 -11.97 9.02 34.40
CA ALA A 363 -12.88 9.21 35.53
C ALA A 363 -12.55 8.27 36.71
N ASN A 364 -12.17 7.03 36.41
CA ASN A 364 -11.77 6.05 37.43
C ASN A 364 -10.43 6.41 38.07
N MET A 365 -9.48 6.95 37.29
CA MET A 365 -8.18 7.41 37.81
C MET A 365 -8.33 8.59 38.78
N GLN A 366 -9.17 9.58 38.44
CA GLN A 366 -9.46 10.74 39.29
C GLN A 366 -10.17 10.34 40.60
N ALA A 367 -11.06 9.34 40.53
CA ALA A 367 -11.71 8.76 41.71
C ALA A 367 -10.71 8.01 42.62
N ILE A 368 -9.69 7.35 42.05
CA ILE A 368 -8.63 6.69 42.83
C ILE A 368 -7.75 7.72 43.54
N PHE A 369 -7.39 8.82 42.89
CA PHE A 369 -6.59 9.88 43.51
C PHE A 369 -7.30 10.56 44.68
N SER A 370 -8.57 10.95 44.53
CA SER A 370 -9.36 11.52 45.62
C SER A 370 -9.56 10.54 46.80
N LYS A 371 -9.67 9.24 46.52
CA LYS A 371 -9.74 8.20 47.56
C LYS A 371 -8.41 8.02 48.30
N LYS A 372 -7.27 8.16 47.61
CA LYS A 372 -5.94 8.14 48.24
C LYS A 372 -5.73 9.34 49.14
N GLU A 373 -6.11 10.53 48.69
CA GLU A 373 -6.01 11.77 49.46
C GLU A 373 -6.87 11.76 50.74
N THR A 374 -8.10 11.26 50.64
CA THR A 374 -8.98 11.06 51.81
C THR A 374 -8.46 9.99 52.78
N SER A 375 -7.83 8.93 52.27
CA SER A 375 -7.17 7.92 53.11
C SER A 375 -5.94 8.47 53.84
N LEU A 376 -5.16 9.35 53.20
CA LEU A 376 -4.00 10.01 53.81
C LEU A 376 -4.44 10.93 54.95
N ASN A 377 -5.43 11.78 54.71
CA ASN A 377 -5.98 12.68 55.72
C ASN A 377 -6.57 11.94 56.94
N ASN A 378 -7.11 10.73 56.73
CA ASN A 378 -7.57 9.89 57.83
C ASN A 378 -6.42 9.25 58.63
N MET A 379 -5.34 8.83 57.96
CA MET A 379 -4.14 8.33 58.64
C MET A 379 -3.43 9.43 59.44
N GLU A 380 -3.37 10.65 58.91
CA GLU A 380 -2.80 11.82 59.60
C GLU A 380 -3.62 12.17 60.86
N ARG A 381 -4.96 12.17 60.77
CA ARG A 381 -5.84 12.33 61.93
C ARG A 381 -5.70 11.23 62.99
N GLN A 382 -5.45 9.99 62.59
CA GLN A 382 -5.22 8.89 63.54
C GLN A 382 -3.89 9.05 64.28
N LEU A 383 -2.89 9.64 63.62
CA LEU A 383 -1.59 9.92 64.21
C LEU A 383 -1.66 11.06 65.24
N ASP A 384 -2.44 12.11 64.95
CA ASP A 384 -2.68 13.22 65.88
C ASP A 384 -3.52 12.84 67.12
N GLY A 385 -4.29 11.75 67.05
CA GLY A 385 -5.22 11.30 68.11
C GLY A 385 -4.72 10.18 69.01
N ALA A 386 -3.52 9.64 68.79
CA ALA A 386 -3.02 8.46 69.51
C ALA A 386 -2.59 8.80 70.95
N PRO A 387 -3.08 8.10 72.00
CA PRO A 387 -2.71 8.37 73.40
C PRO A 387 -1.26 7.97 73.69
N LEU A 388 -0.48 8.81 74.39
CA LEU A 388 0.97 8.63 74.65
C LEU A 388 1.31 7.47 75.61
N THR A 389 1.38 6.24 75.08
CA THR A 389 1.97 5.06 75.74
C THR A 389 3.16 4.57 74.92
N GLU A 390 4.11 3.85 75.53
CA GLU A 390 5.33 3.39 74.83
C GLU A 390 5.02 2.52 73.59
N GLU A 391 4.00 1.67 73.67
CA GLU A 391 3.52 0.89 72.52
C GLU A 391 2.86 1.77 71.46
N SER A 392 2.05 2.76 71.84
CA SER A 392 1.41 3.66 70.85
C SER A 392 2.44 4.56 70.16
N GLN A 393 3.54 4.88 70.83
CA GLN A 393 4.60 5.71 70.29
C GLN A 393 5.44 4.95 69.25
N ALA A 394 5.63 3.64 69.45
CA ALA A 394 6.19 2.75 68.42
C ALA A 394 5.26 2.64 67.20
N TYR A 395 3.95 2.46 67.42
CA TYR A 395 2.95 2.45 66.34
C TYR A 395 2.86 3.81 65.62
N ALA A 396 2.93 4.93 66.33
CA ALA A 396 2.90 6.27 65.75
C ALA A 396 4.14 6.55 64.89
N ASN A 397 5.32 6.06 65.31
CA ASN A 397 6.54 6.17 64.52
C ASN A 397 6.47 5.32 63.23
N GLU A 398 5.96 4.08 63.31
CA GLU A 398 5.77 3.23 62.12
C GLU A 398 4.70 3.81 61.18
N LEU A 399 3.64 4.39 61.74
CA LEU A 399 2.60 5.08 60.97
C LEU A 399 3.15 6.35 60.31
N ALA A 400 4.00 7.12 61.00
CA ALA A 400 4.64 8.32 60.48
C ALA A 400 5.60 8.00 59.32
N GLU A 401 6.37 6.92 59.45
CA GLU A 401 7.24 6.43 58.37
C GLU A 401 6.44 5.98 57.15
N LYS A 402 5.31 5.27 57.35
CA LYS A 402 4.39 4.90 56.26
C LYS A 402 3.74 6.12 55.62
N ILE A 403 3.31 7.12 56.39
CA ILE A 403 2.74 8.37 55.86
C ILE A 403 3.79 9.14 55.07
N ALA A 404 5.04 9.22 55.55
CA ALA A 404 6.13 9.87 54.84
C ALA A 404 6.44 9.17 53.50
N ALA A 405 6.49 7.83 53.50
CA ALA A 405 6.67 7.03 52.28
C ALA A 405 5.51 7.23 51.29
N PHE A 406 4.26 7.28 51.77
CA PHE A 406 3.09 7.56 50.93
C PHE A 406 3.09 8.99 50.36
N LYS A 407 3.49 10.00 51.15
CA LYS A 407 3.64 11.38 50.68
C LYS A 407 4.70 11.47 49.58
N LEU A 408 5.84 10.78 49.74
CA LEU A 408 6.89 10.71 48.72
C LEU A 408 6.38 10.06 47.42
N MET A 409 5.71 8.91 47.52
CA MET A 409 5.14 8.21 46.35
C MET A 409 4.07 9.04 45.65
N MET A 410 3.30 9.85 46.39
CA MET A 410 2.30 10.75 45.82
C MET A 410 2.95 11.92 45.08
N SER A 411 4.01 12.52 45.63
CA SER A 411 4.78 13.57 44.92
C SER A 411 5.48 13.04 43.67
N GLU A 412 5.98 11.80 43.70
CA GLU A 412 6.59 11.16 42.53
C GLU A 412 5.54 10.86 41.46
N SER A 413 4.34 10.43 41.87
CA SER A 413 3.20 10.24 40.95
C SER A 413 2.71 11.56 40.33
N GLU A 414 2.70 12.65 41.09
CA GLU A 414 2.33 13.99 40.60
C GLU A 414 3.36 14.48 39.56
N LEU A 415 4.66 14.29 39.82
CA LEU A 415 5.72 14.61 38.87
C LEU A 415 5.62 13.80 37.56
N PHE A 416 5.25 12.53 37.63
CA PHE A 416 5.02 11.72 36.42
C PHE A 416 3.80 12.21 35.62
N VAL A 417 2.75 12.65 36.30
CA VAL A 417 1.58 13.25 35.62
C VAL A 417 2.00 14.55 34.93
N GLU A 418 2.72 15.43 35.61
CA GLU A 418 3.21 16.70 35.05
C GLU A 418 4.11 16.48 33.81
N MET A 419 4.98 15.45 33.85
CA MET A 419 5.81 15.07 32.69
C MET A 419 4.96 14.56 31.52
N LEU A 420 3.94 13.74 31.79
CA LEU A 420 3.03 13.24 30.75
C LEU A 420 2.16 14.35 30.16
N GLU A 421 1.73 15.31 30.98
CA GLU A 421 1.01 16.51 30.52
C GLU A 421 1.91 17.37 29.62
N PHE A 422 3.17 17.56 30.00
CA PHE A 422 4.15 18.26 29.17
C PHE A 422 4.42 17.55 27.83
N GLU A 423 4.58 16.23 27.83
CA GLU A 423 4.74 15.46 26.59
C GLU A 423 3.48 15.55 25.71
N LEU A 424 2.30 15.51 26.31
CA LEU A 424 1.02 15.64 25.61
C LEU A 424 0.89 17.03 24.97
N GLU A 425 1.22 18.10 25.69
CA GLU A 425 1.21 19.47 25.16
C GLU A 425 2.22 19.64 24.01
N SER A 426 3.42 19.06 24.14
CA SER A 426 4.41 19.03 23.06
C SER A 426 3.87 18.34 21.80
N GLU A 427 3.23 17.18 21.94
CA GLU A 427 2.64 16.47 20.79
C GLU A 427 1.43 17.19 20.20
N GLN A 428 0.60 17.84 21.03
CA GLN A 428 -0.49 18.69 20.53
C GLN A 428 0.05 19.87 19.72
N ASN A 429 1.12 20.53 20.18
CA ASN A 429 1.77 21.61 19.45
C ASN A 429 2.38 21.13 18.12
N LYS A 430 3.00 19.95 18.08
CA LYS A 430 3.48 19.35 16.82
C LYS A 430 2.33 19.03 15.87
N SER A 431 1.22 18.50 16.38
CA SER A 431 0.02 18.22 15.59
C SER A 431 -0.55 19.51 14.99
N ALA A 432 -0.65 20.58 15.78
CA ALA A 432 -1.09 21.89 15.32
C ALA A 432 -0.15 22.47 14.24
N ASP A 433 1.17 22.39 14.41
CA ASP A 433 2.14 22.83 13.39
C ASP A 433 1.97 22.04 12.09
N LEU A 434 1.81 20.72 12.18
CA LEU A 434 1.58 19.87 11.00
C LEU A 434 0.26 20.19 10.30
N GLN A 435 -0.83 20.44 11.05
CA GLN A 435 -2.11 20.88 10.46
C GLN A 435 -1.97 22.23 9.76
N THR A 436 -1.21 23.15 10.34
CA THR A 436 -0.96 24.47 9.75
C THR A 436 -0.18 24.34 8.44
N ARG A 437 0.89 23.54 8.41
CA ARG A 437 1.64 23.23 7.18
C ARG A 437 0.80 22.54 6.12
N LEU A 438 -0.12 21.67 6.52
CA LEU A 438 -1.01 20.97 5.59
C LEU A 438 -2.02 21.94 4.97
N ALA A 439 -2.54 22.89 5.75
CA ALA A 439 -3.38 23.98 5.25
C ALA A 439 -2.61 24.89 4.29
N GLU A 440 -1.39 25.30 4.64
CA GLU A 440 -0.52 26.11 3.75
C GLU A 440 -0.21 25.38 2.43
N LEU A 441 0.06 24.07 2.48
CA LEU A 441 0.31 23.26 1.29
C LEU A 441 -0.95 23.12 0.44
N SER A 442 -2.11 22.94 1.06
CA SER A 442 -3.41 22.91 0.36
C SER A 442 -3.68 24.24 -0.36
N ASP A 443 -3.44 25.37 0.31
CA ASP A 443 -3.59 26.70 -0.28
C ASP A 443 -2.60 26.93 -1.42
N TYR A 444 -1.35 26.48 -1.28
CA TYR A 444 -0.35 26.55 -2.35
C TYR A 444 -0.78 25.75 -3.57
N VAL A 445 -1.26 24.51 -3.39
CA VAL A 445 -1.76 23.66 -4.48
C VAL A 445 -2.98 24.28 -5.14
N MET A 446 -3.92 24.83 -4.36
CA MET A 446 -5.08 25.53 -4.90
C MET A 446 -4.68 26.77 -5.72
N GLN A 447 -3.72 27.56 -5.22
CA GLN A 447 -3.22 28.74 -5.93
C GLN A 447 -2.47 28.36 -7.22
N GLN A 448 -1.74 27.25 -7.21
CA GLN A 448 -1.09 26.72 -8.42
C GLN A 448 -2.12 26.22 -9.43
N SER A 449 -3.16 25.52 -8.98
CA SER A 449 -4.29 25.09 -9.83
C SER A 449 -4.98 26.27 -10.49
N MET A 450 -5.26 27.34 -9.73
CA MET A 450 -5.87 28.55 -10.29
C MET A 450 -4.96 29.25 -11.31
N ARG A 451 -3.63 29.24 -11.12
CA ARG A 451 -2.70 29.76 -12.13
C ARG A 451 -2.74 28.93 -13.41
N VAL A 452 -2.70 27.60 -13.31
CA VAL A 452 -2.77 26.73 -14.48
C VAL A 452 -4.08 26.95 -15.23
N GLU A 453 -5.22 27.01 -14.52
CA GLU A 453 -6.51 27.28 -15.15
C GLU A 453 -6.57 28.67 -15.81
N SER A 454 -5.88 29.67 -15.25
CA SER A 454 -5.79 31.01 -15.87
C SER A 454 -4.95 31.00 -17.16
N ILE A 455 -3.87 30.23 -17.20
CA ILE A 455 -3.02 30.06 -18.38
C ILE A 455 -3.80 29.30 -19.45
N ASP A 456 -4.45 28.19 -19.10
CA ASP A 456 -5.27 27.40 -20.02
C ASP A 456 -6.41 28.24 -20.62
N ARG A 457 -7.06 29.09 -19.80
CA ARG A 457 -8.07 30.04 -20.31
C ARG A 457 -7.47 31.05 -21.28
N GLN A 458 -6.31 31.61 -20.96
CA GLN A 458 -5.63 32.57 -21.83
C GLN A 458 -5.24 31.92 -23.17
N ASP A 459 -4.67 30.72 -23.14
CA ASP A 459 -4.29 29.98 -24.34
C ASP A 459 -5.52 29.61 -25.18
N SER A 460 -6.63 29.21 -24.53
CA SER A 460 -7.91 28.98 -25.22
C SER A 460 -8.41 30.24 -25.92
N THR A 461 -8.32 31.42 -25.27
CA THR A 461 -8.74 32.67 -25.91
C THR A 461 -7.86 33.04 -27.10
N GLN A 462 -6.55 32.81 -27.02
CA GLN A 462 -5.63 33.05 -28.14
C GLN A 462 -5.90 32.10 -29.31
N LEU A 463 -6.20 30.83 -29.03
CA LEU A 463 -6.59 29.85 -30.06
C LEU A 463 -7.93 30.20 -30.69
N ASP A 464 -8.89 30.72 -29.92
CA ASP A 464 -10.17 31.20 -30.45
C ASP A 464 -9.99 32.43 -31.35
N GLU A 465 -9.12 33.38 -30.97
CA GLU A 465 -8.76 34.54 -31.79
C GLU A 465 -8.06 34.11 -33.09
N ALA A 466 -7.06 33.22 -33.02
CA ALA A 466 -6.39 32.69 -34.21
C ALA A 466 -7.35 31.92 -35.14
N ASN A 467 -8.28 31.15 -34.56
CA ASN A 467 -9.33 30.48 -35.35
C ASN A 467 -10.28 31.49 -36.02
N ALA A 468 -10.60 32.59 -35.35
CA ALA A 468 -11.42 33.65 -35.93
C ALA A 468 -10.69 34.33 -37.11
N GLU A 469 -9.40 34.59 -36.97
CA GLU A 469 -8.55 35.16 -38.03
C GLU A 469 -8.44 34.21 -39.23
N LEU A 470 -8.18 32.92 -39.01
CA LEU A 470 -8.16 31.91 -40.07
C LEU A 470 -9.52 31.78 -40.78
N ARG A 471 -10.64 31.87 -40.04
CA ARG A 471 -11.97 31.88 -40.65
C ARG A 471 -12.19 33.10 -41.54
N LEU A 472 -11.70 34.27 -41.11
CA LEU A 472 -11.74 35.48 -41.94
C LEU A 472 -10.88 35.29 -43.20
N GLU A 473 -9.66 34.79 -43.08
CA GLU A 473 -8.77 34.52 -44.21
C GLU A 473 -9.38 33.54 -45.21
N ILE A 474 -9.94 32.42 -44.73
CA ILE A 474 -10.70 31.46 -45.57
C ILE A 474 -11.86 32.15 -46.28
N SER A 475 -12.62 32.99 -45.58
CA SER A 475 -13.73 33.72 -46.20
C SER A 475 -13.25 34.71 -47.27
N THR A 476 -12.07 35.28 -47.08
CA THR A 476 -11.46 36.25 -48.00
C THR A 476 -10.93 35.54 -49.24
N MET A 477 -10.17 34.46 -49.06
CA MET A 477 -9.71 33.59 -50.15
C MET A 477 -10.89 33.01 -50.94
N LYS A 478 -11.99 32.65 -50.27
CA LYS A 478 -13.20 32.16 -50.94
C LYS A 478 -13.83 33.25 -51.83
N LYS A 479 -13.92 34.49 -51.34
CA LYS A 479 -14.40 35.63 -52.15
C LYS A 479 -13.47 35.95 -53.33
N GLU A 480 -12.16 35.88 -53.12
CA GLU A 480 -11.17 36.06 -54.19
C GLU A 480 -11.27 34.95 -55.25
N PHE A 481 -11.47 33.72 -54.82
CA PHE A 481 -11.70 32.58 -55.72
C PHE A 481 -12.99 32.74 -56.52
N GLU A 482 -14.10 33.10 -55.87
CA GLU A 482 -15.39 33.35 -56.53
C GLU A 482 -15.27 34.49 -57.56
N ARG A 483 -14.56 35.58 -57.21
CA ARG A 483 -14.30 36.71 -58.13
C ARG A 483 -13.45 36.31 -59.33
N ASN A 484 -12.39 35.52 -59.11
CA ASN A 484 -11.53 35.02 -60.18
C ASN A 484 -12.25 33.99 -61.07
N SER A 485 -13.22 33.25 -60.53
CA SER A 485 -14.04 32.31 -61.28
C SER A 485 -15.13 32.98 -62.12
N SER A 486 -15.60 34.17 -61.74
CA SER A 486 -16.66 34.90 -62.47
C SER A 486 -16.15 35.78 -63.60
N ASP A 487 -14.88 36.20 -63.59
CA ASP A 487 -14.34 37.20 -64.54
C ASP A 487 -13.54 36.63 -65.73
N SER A 488 -13.51 35.31 -65.93
CA SER A 488 -12.84 34.75 -67.11
C SER A 488 -13.77 34.76 -68.33
N GLU A 489 -13.76 35.86 -69.10
CA GLU A 489 -14.38 35.96 -70.45
C GLU A 489 -14.07 34.74 -71.33
N VAL A 490 -12.90 34.12 -71.11
CA VAL A 490 -12.45 32.90 -71.78
C VAL A 490 -13.37 31.72 -71.47
N SER A 491 -13.83 31.55 -70.21
CA SER A 491 -14.74 30.47 -69.81
C SER A 491 -16.13 30.60 -70.46
N ILE A 492 -16.67 31.82 -70.48
CA ILE A 492 -17.95 32.10 -71.15
C ILE A 492 -17.84 31.87 -72.67
N SER A 493 -16.73 32.27 -73.29
CA SER A 493 -16.48 32.05 -74.71
C SER A 493 -16.33 30.57 -75.09
N LEU A 494 -15.67 29.78 -74.22
CA LEU A 494 -15.51 28.33 -74.40
C LEU A 494 -16.85 27.61 -74.25
N GLN A 495 -17.66 27.99 -73.26
CA GLN A 495 -18.97 27.39 -73.06
C GLN A 495 -19.92 27.63 -74.26
N LYS A 496 -19.88 28.84 -74.83
CA LYS A 496 -20.61 29.16 -76.07
C LYS A 496 -20.11 28.37 -77.28
N LYS A 497 -18.81 28.09 -77.34
CA LYS A 497 -18.22 27.30 -78.43
C LYS A 497 -18.53 25.80 -78.30
N ILE A 498 -18.61 25.30 -77.07
CA ILE A 498 -19.06 23.92 -76.78
C ILE A 498 -20.52 23.75 -77.22
N SER A 499 -21.42 24.68 -76.86
CA SER A 499 -22.83 24.59 -77.29
C SER A 499 -23.00 24.61 -78.81
N GLN A 500 -22.18 25.40 -79.52
CA GLN A 500 -22.20 25.41 -80.99
C GLN A 500 -21.74 24.08 -81.60
N LEU A 501 -20.72 23.44 -81.02
CA LEU A 501 -20.25 22.13 -81.48
C LEU A 501 -21.27 21.02 -81.18
N ASP A 502 -21.97 21.08 -80.04
CA ASP A 502 -23.01 20.12 -79.70
C ASP A 502 -24.20 20.20 -80.67
N ASP A 503 -24.62 21.41 -81.07
CA ASP A 503 -25.67 21.61 -82.08
C ASP A 503 -25.25 21.05 -83.45
N GLU A 504 -23.98 21.22 -83.84
CA GLU A 504 -23.43 20.69 -85.09
C GLU A 504 -23.36 19.15 -85.08
N ILE A 505 -22.97 18.56 -83.94
CA ILE A 505 -22.97 17.11 -83.73
C ILE A 505 -24.40 16.56 -83.78
N ALA A 506 -25.37 17.26 -83.17
CA ALA A 506 -26.78 16.85 -83.22
C ALA A 506 -27.32 16.87 -84.66
N GLN A 507 -27.02 17.93 -85.43
CA GLN A 507 -27.40 18.00 -86.84
C GLN A 507 -26.75 16.89 -87.68
N MET A 508 -25.47 16.60 -87.45
CA MET A 508 -24.79 15.49 -88.12
C MET A 508 -25.45 14.14 -87.78
N LYS A 509 -25.78 13.89 -86.51
CA LYS A 509 -26.47 12.66 -86.11
C LYS A 509 -27.84 12.52 -86.77
N CYS A 510 -28.63 13.60 -86.86
CA CYS A 510 -29.89 13.57 -87.62
C CYS A 510 -29.66 13.24 -89.10
N ARG A 511 -28.67 13.87 -89.75
CA ARG A 511 -28.34 13.56 -91.16
C ARG A 511 -27.87 12.13 -91.35
N TYR A 512 -27.12 11.57 -90.41
CA TYR A 512 -26.72 10.16 -90.44
C TYR A 512 -27.92 9.22 -90.28
N ALA A 513 -28.85 9.53 -89.37
CA ALA A 513 -30.08 8.76 -89.21
C ALA A 513 -30.97 8.83 -90.46
N GLU A 514 -31.14 10.02 -91.05
CA GLU A 514 -31.87 10.19 -92.32
C GLU A 514 -31.21 9.42 -93.48
N MET A 515 -29.87 9.41 -93.52
CA MET A 515 -29.11 8.66 -94.50
C MET A 515 -29.28 7.16 -94.29
N GLU A 516 -29.21 6.67 -93.05
CA GLU A 516 -29.43 5.28 -92.69
C GLU A 516 -30.85 4.82 -93.04
N ASP A 517 -31.87 5.63 -92.73
CA ASP A 517 -33.26 5.37 -93.14
C ASP A 517 -33.42 5.36 -94.67
N SER A 518 -32.71 6.23 -95.40
CA SER A 518 -32.72 6.23 -96.87
C SER A 518 -32.05 4.98 -97.47
N PHE A 519 -30.99 4.49 -96.83
CA PHE A 519 -30.32 3.26 -97.25
C PHE A 519 -31.17 2.04 -96.94
N LEU A 520 -31.78 1.96 -95.75
CA LEU A 520 -32.68 0.89 -95.37
C LEU A 520 -33.92 0.83 -96.26
N SER A 521 -34.49 1.97 -96.63
CA SER A 521 -35.64 2.05 -97.55
C SER A 521 -35.30 1.76 -99.02
N SER A 522 -34.04 1.89 -99.43
CA SER A 522 -33.58 1.49 -100.77
C SER A 522 -33.18 0.02 -100.87
N LEU A 523 -33.00 -0.67 -99.73
CA LEU A 523 -32.63 -2.08 -99.66
C LEU A 523 -33.85 -3.02 -99.54
N LEU A 524 -34.99 -2.49 -99.09
CA LEU A 524 -36.32 -3.09 -99.11
C LEU A 524 -36.99 -2.85 -100.47
#